data_AF-A0A433B550-F1
#
_entry.id   AF-A0A433B550-F1
#
_cell.length_a   1.000
_cell.length_b   1.000
_cell.length_c   1.000
_cell.angle_alpha   90.00
_cell.angle_beta   90.00
_cell.angle_gamma   90.00
#
_symmetry.space_group_name_H-M   'P 1'
#
loop_
_entity.id
_entity.type
_entity.pdbx_description
1 polymer ?
#
loop_
_entity_poly.entity_id
_entity_poly.type
_entity_poly.pdbx_seq_one_letter_code
_entity_poly.pdbx_strand_id
1 'polypeptide(L)'
;MRANIDLADVPAVNASELNVIIEMLIERGQGLALLRGLREDEIRVLEDDLWAEFEAPDAIRLATALRFRALLDVFASRRLKALFLDRGFRIWAAAVREAARRPLNIRFGFNAQQLLMALDAATAPVAHNVSDDLGLRIAA
;
A
#
# COMPACT_ATOMS: atom_id res chain seq x y z
N MET A 1 -23.16 19.05 -22.77
CA MET A 1 -21.93 18.53 -22.14
C MET A 1 -22.32 17.49 -21.10
N ARG A 2 -22.06 16.20 -21.34
CA ARG A 2 -22.09 15.22 -20.25
C ARG A 2 -20.79 15.44 -19.48
N ALA A 3 -20.86 16.10 -18.32
CA ALA A 3 -19.76 16.07 -17.38
C ALA A 3 -19.58 14.59 -16.99
N ASN A 4 -18.49 13.99 -17.46
CA ASN A 4 -18.06 12.68 -17.00
C ASN A 4 -17.56 12.91 -15.57
N ILE A 5 -18.47 12.87 -14.60
CA ILE A 5 -18.13 12.98 -13.18
C ILE A 5 -17.37 11.70 -12.86
N ASP A 6 -16.06 11.83 -12.63
CA ASP A 6 -15.25 10.73 -12.14
C ASP A 6 -15.64 10.51 -10.68
N LEU A 7 -16.43 9.47 -10.42
CA LEU A 7 -16.89 9.14 -9.07
C LEU A 7 -15.74 8.69 -8.14
N ALA A 8 -14.51 8.63 -8.68
CA ALA A 8 -13.26 8.41 -7.98
C ALA A 8 -12.34 9.66 -8.01
N ASP A 9 -12.91 10.86 -7.87
CA ASP A 9 -12.29 12.21 -7.89
C ASP A 9 -11.03 12.41 -7.00
N VAL A 10 -10.52 11.37 -6.35
CA VAL A 10 -9.20 11.36 -5.70
C VAL A 10 -8.12 11.06 -6.74
N PRO A 11 -7.27 12.04 -7.09
CA PRO A 11 -6.27 11.87 -8.13
C PRO A 11 -5.30 10.73 -7.77
N ALA A 12 -4.77 10.08 -8.82
CA ALA A 12 -3.62 9.20 -8.64
C ALA A 12 -2.42 10.02 -8.14
N VAL A 13 -1.58 9.38 -7.35
CA VAL A 13 -0.35 9.97 -6.81
C VAL A 13 0.84 9.16 -7.29
N ASN A 14 2.03 9.73 -7.23
CA ASN A 14 3.25 8.95 -7.46
C ASN A 14 3.47 7.99 -6.30
N ALA A 15 4.01 6.80 -6.57
CA ALA A 15 4.31 5.84 -5.51
C ALA A 15 5.31 6.40 -4.49
N SER A 16 6.23 7.28 -4.90
CA SER A 16 7.14 7.99 -4.00
C SER A 16 6.43 8.94 -3.05
N GLU A 17 5.37 9.63 -3.50
CA GLU A 17 4.58 10.55 -2.67
C GLU A 17 3.82 9.78 -1.59
N LEU A 18 3.26 8.62 -1.93
CA LEU A 18 2.63 7.75 -0.96
C LEU A 18 3.65 6.99 -0.08
N ASN A 19 4.91 6.88 -0.52
CA ASN A 19 5.98 6.26 0.26
C ASN A 19 6.38 7.10 1.48
N VAL A 20 6.19 8.42 1.43
CA VAL A 20 6.47 9.33 2.55
C VAL A 20 5.75 8.88 3.83
N ILE A 21 4.49 8.44 3.71
CA ILE A 21 3.73 7.93 4.86
C ILE A 21 4.41 6.70 5.50
N ILE A 22 5.08 5.87 4.71
CA ILE A 22 5.80 4.71 5.23
C ILE A 22 6.96 5.17 6.11
N GLU A 23 7.71 6.15 5.63
CA GLU A 23 8.87 6.73 6.31
C GLU A 23 8.43 7.34 7.64
N MET A 24 7.37 8.14 7.63
CA MET A 24 6.77 8.73 8.83
C MET A 24 6.32 7.66 9.84
N LEU A 25 5.69 6.58 9.38
CA LEU A 25 5.28 5.47 10.26
C LEU A 25 6.48 4.74 10.85
N ILE A 26 7.56 4.57 10.10
CA ILE A 26 8.80 3.95 10.60
C ILE A 26 9.42 4.82 11.68
N GLU A 27 9.54 6.12 11.44
CA GLU A 27 10.07 7.09 12.41
C GLU A 27 9.27 7.11 13.72
N ARG A 28 7.95 6.91 13.62
CA ARG A 28 7.03 6.81 14.77
C ARG A 28 6.99 5.43 15.42
N GLY A 29 7.74 4.44 14.92
CA GLY A 29 7.70 3.06 15.42
C GLY A 29 6.38 2.32 15.13
N GLN A 30 5.58 2.83 14.18
CA GLN A 30 4.27 2.34 13.77
C GLN A 30 4.31 1.53 12.46
N GLY A 31 5.45 0.92 12.10
CA GLY A 31 5.62 0.14 10.87
C GLY A 31 4.69 -1.08 10.70
N LEU A 32 3.93 -1.45 11.74
CA LEU A 32 2.89 -2.49 11.68
C LEU A 32 1.47 -1.94 11.53
N ALA A 33 1.31 -0.66 11.15
CA ALA A 33 0.03 0.03 11.02
C ALA A 33 -0.98 -0.74 10.15
N LEU A 34 -0.58 -1.31 9.00
CA LEU A 34 -1.50 -2.12 8.17
C LEU A 34 -1.95 -3.43 8.84
N LEU A 35 -1.17 -3.99 9.77
CA LEU A 35 -1.56 -5.22 10.48
C LEU A 35 -2.46 -4.94 11.68
N ARG A 36 -2.09 -3.94 12.48
CA ARG A 36 -2.77 -3.61 13.74
C ARG A 36 -3.93 -2.62 13.55
N GLY A 37 -3.94 -1.90 12.43
CA GLY A 37 -4.72 -0.68 12.28
C GLY A 37 -4.03 0.49 13.00
N LEU A 38 -4.58 1.68 12.78
CA LEU A 38 -4.31 2.88 13.57
C LEU A 38 -5.64 3.39 14.11
N ARG A 39 -5.61 3.98 15.29
CA ARG A 39 -6.75 4.71 15.85
C ARG A 39 -6.91 6.06 15.12
N GLU A 40 -8.09 6.66 15.16
CA GLU A 40 -8.34 7.93 14.48
C GLU A 40 -7.43 9.05 15.01
N ASP A 41 -7.08 9.08 16.30
CA ASP A 41 -6.12 10.05 16.85
C ASP A 41 -4.72 9.88 16.24
N GLU A 42 -4.27 8.64 16.06
CA GLU A 42 -2.98 8.34 15.43
C GLU A 42 -2.97 8.72 13.94
N ILE A 43 -4.09 8.50 13.25
CA ILE A 43 -4.25 8.90 11.84
C ILE A 43 -4.21 10.43 11.71
N ARG A 44 -4.89 11.15 12.60
CA ARG A 44 -4.92 12.63 12.57
C ARG A 44 -3.55 13.23 12.77
N VAL A 45 -2.77 12.71 13.72
CA VAL A 45 -1.39 13.17 13.95
C VAL A 45 -0.53 12.96 12.71
N LEU A 46 -0.63 11.79 12.07
CA LEU A 46 0.11 11.50 10.84
C LEU A 46 -0.31 12.43 9.68
N GLU A 47 -1.60 12.76 9.58
CA GLU A 47 -2.10 13.72 8.59
C GLU A 47 -1.58 15.13 8.86
N ASP A 48 -1.58 15.58 10.11
CA ASP A 48 -1.05 16.89 10.50
C ASP A 48 0.44 17.01 10.15
N ASP A 49 1.23 15.97 10.40
CA ASP A 49 2.63 15.92 9.98
C ASP A 49 2.75 15.95 8.45
N LEU A 50 1.89 15.21 7.72
CA LEU A 50 1.90 15.21 6.25
C LEU A 50 1.62 16.63 5.73
N TRP A 51 0.76 17.39 6.40
CA TRP A 51 0.52 18.79 6.07
C TRP A 51 1.71 19.70 6.42
N ALA A 52 2.42 19.42 7.50
CA ALA A 52 3.52 20.25 7.97
C ALA A 52 4.84 20.00 7.23
N GLU A 53 5.17 18.73 6.93
CA GLU A 53 6.51 18.29 6.53
C GLU A 53 6.61 17.93 5.05
N PHE A 54 5.51 17.49 4.42
CA PHE A 54 5.54 17.05 3.03
C PHE A 54 5.28 18.20 2.06
N GLU A 55 6.33 18.65 1.37
CA GLU A 55 6.27 19.71 0.36
C GLU A 55 5.66 19.21 -0.96
N ALA A 56 4.33 19.20 -1.04
CA ALA A 56 3.58 18.93 -2.27
C ALA A 56 2.39 19.88 -2.45
N PRO A 57 1.75 19.95 -3.63
CA PRO A 57 0.48 20.67 -3.76
C PRO A 57 -0.61 20.10 -2.84
N ASP A 58 -1.50 20.93 -2.33
CA ASP A 58 -2.55 20.52 -1.37
C ASP A 58 -3.39 19.33 -1.86
N ALA A 59 -3.70 19.31 -3.16
CA ALA A 59 -4.44 18.21 -3.78
C ALA A 59 -3.69 16.86 -3.68
N ILE A 60 -2.35 16.87 -3.79
CA ILE A 60 -1.52 15.67 -3.66
C ILE A 60 -1.43 15.23 -2.20
N ARG A 61 -1.25 16.16 -1.25
CA ARG A 61 -1.25 15.82 0.19
C ARG A 61 -2.58 15.18 0.61
N LEU A 62 -3.69 15.79 0.20
CA LEU A 62 -5.03 15.25 0.45
C LEU A 62 -5.23 13.88 -0.20
N ALA A 63 -4.83 13.70 -1.46
CA ALA A 63 -4.96 12.42 -2.15
C ALA A 63 -4.12 11.33 -1.49
N THR A 64 -2.90 11.66 -1.05
CA THR A 64 -2.00 10.76 -0.32
C THR A 64 -2.62 10.34 1.02
N ALA A 65 -3.18 11.28 1.80
CA ALA A 65 -3.87 10.98 3.05
C ALA A 65 -5.10 10.07 2.84
N LEU A 66 -5.97 10.39 1.87
CA LEU A 66 -7.17 9.60 1.57
C LEU A 66 -6.81 8.18 1.10
N ARG A 67 -5.80 8.05 0.24
CA ARG A 67 -5.34 6.74 -0.25
C ARG A 67 -4.74 5.90 0.88
N PHE A 68 -4.04 6.53 1.82
CA PHE A 68 -3.53 5.84 3.00
C PHE A 68 -4.64 5.36 3.93
N ARG A 69 -5.66 6.19 4.22
CA ARG A 69 -6.86 5.76 4.97
C ARG A 69 -7.53 4.57 4.29
N ALA A 70 -7.75 4.66 2.98
CA ALA A 70 -8.31 3.56 2.18
C ALA A 70 -7.45 2.28 2.27
N LEU A 71 -6.13 2.43 2.39
CA LEU A 71 -5.21 1.31 2.55
C LEU A 71 -5.30 0.69 3.96
N LEU A 72 -5.39 1.49 5.02
CA LEU A 72 -5.64 0.97 6.37
C LEU A 72 -6.95 0.18 6.43
N ASP A 73 -8.01 0.72 5.85
CA ASP A 73 -9.34 0.10 5.84
C ASP A 73 -9.35 -1.24 5.11
N VAL A 74 -8.74 -1.30 3.92
CA VAL A 74 -8.72 -2.55 3.14
C VAL A 74 -7.87 -3.63 3.81
N PHE A 75 -6.77 -3.23 4.48
CA PHE A 75 -5.93 -4.13 5.27
C PHE A 75 -6.57 -4.54 6.60
N ALA A 76 -7.70 -3.97 7.01
CA ALA A 76 -8.52 -4.54 8.08
C ALA A 76 -9.05 -5.95 7.73
N SER A 77 -9.11 -6.30 6.44
CA SER A 77 -9.60 -7.61 5.98
C SER A 77 -8.65 -8.77 6.33
N ARG A 78 -9.23 -9.90 6.77
CA ARG A 78 -8.48 -11.09 7.20
C ARG A 78 -7.51 -11.64 6.15
N ARG A 79 -7.91 -11.64 4.87
CA ARG A 79 -7.09 -12.20 3.78
C ARG A 79 -5.86 -11.36 3.48
N LEU A 80 -5.99 -10.04 3.51
CA LEU A 80 -4.85 -9.14 3.30
C LEU A 80 -3.89 -9.17 4.50
N LYS A 81 -4.40 -9.28 5.73
CA LYS A 81 -3.54 -9.52 6.91
C LYS A 81 -2.78 -10.84 6.81
N ALA A 82 -3.45 -11.92 6.41
CA ALA A 82 -2.79 -13.22 6.22
C ALA A 82 -1.70 -13.15 5.15
N LEU A 83 -1.98 -12.51 4.01
CA LEU A 83 -0.98 -12.31 2.95
C LEU A 83 0.19 -11.45 3.44
N PHE A 84 -0.08 -10.39 4.22
CA PHE A 84 0.96 -9.58 4.83
C PHE A 84 1.85 -10.42 5.73
N LEU A 85 1.27 -11.22 6.63
CA LEU A 85 2.03 -12.07 7.55
C LEU A 85 2.88 -13.13 6.81
N ASP A 86 2.37 -13.67 5.70
CA ASP A 86 3.08 -14.64 4.85
C ASP A 86 4.27 -14.02 4.11
N ARG A 87 4.10 -12.81 3.56
CA ARG A 87 5.08 -12.19 2.65
C ARG A 87 5.98 -11.15 3.33
N GLY A 88 5.61 -10.69 4.52
CA GLY A 88 6.28 -9.64 5.28
C GLY A 88 6.24 -8.27 4.61
N PHE A 89 7.28 -7.46 4.84
CA PHE A 89 7.37 -6.08 4.36
C PHE A 89 7.37 -5.92 2.83
N ARG A 90 7.57 -7.00 2.05
CA ARG A 90 7.41 -6.95 0.59
C ARG A 90 6.00 -6.52 0.17
N ILE A 91 4.99 -6.84 0.99
CA ILE A 91 3.61 -6.41 0.77
C ILE A 91 3.47 -4.91 0.88
N TRP A 92 4.24 -4.27 1.74
CA TRP A 92 4.14 -2.84 1.99
C TRP A 92 4.53 -2.02 0.74
N ALA A 93 5.67 -2.34 0.14
CA ALA A 93 6.12 -1.70 -1.09
C ALA A 93 5.15 -1.96 -2.26
N ALA A 94 4.59 -3.17 -2.36
CA ALA A 94 3.59 -3.49 -3.37
C ALA A 94 2.26 -2.74 -3.12
N ALA A 95 1.84 -2.65 -1.86
CA ALA A 95 0.62 -1.95 -1.44
C ALA A 95 0.69 -0.47 -1.80
N VAL A 96 1.81 0.19 -1.57
CA VAL A 96 1.99 1.59 -1.96
C VAL A 96 1.94 1.78 -3.48
N ARG A 97 2.62 0.94 -4.26
CA ARG A 97 2.53 1.02 -5.72
C ARG A 97 1.10 0.82 -6.25
N GLU A 98 0.39 -0.16 -5.71
CA GLU A 98 -0.99 -0.42 -6.11
C GLU A 98 -1.95 0.70 -5.65
N ALA A 99 -1.78 1.19 -4.43
CA ALA A 99 -2.61 2.24 -3.86
C ALA A 99 -2.38 3.59 -4.52
N ALA A 100 -1.17 3.87 -5.02
CA ALA A 100 -0.86 5.11 -5.73
C ALA A 100 -1.62 5.26 -7.06
N ARG A 101 -1.76 4.15 -7.80
CA ARG A 101 -2.29 4.15 -9.19
C ARG A 101 -3.75 3.70 -9.32
N ARG A 102 -4.29 2.96 -8.36
CA ARG A 102 -5.65 2.39 -8.47
C ARG A 102 -6.71 3.46 -8.21
N PRO A 103 -7.84 3.44 -8.95
CA PRO A 103 -8.97 4.29 -8.61
C PRO A 103 -9.55 3.85 -7.25
N LEU A 104 -10.00 4.83 -6.47
CA LEU A 104 -10.83 4.57 -5.30
C LEU A 104 -12.28 4.35 -5.74
N ASN A 105 -13.06 3.63 -4.96
CA ASN A 105 -14.50 3.54 -5.20
C ASN A 105 -15.22 4.83 -4.75
N ILE A 106 -16.54 4.90 -4.96
CA ILE A 106 -17.38 6.05 -4.57
C ILE A 106 -17.42 6.34 -3.06
N ARG A 107 -16.92 5.41 -2.24
CA ARG A 107 -16.77 5.53 -0.78
C ARG A 107 -15.30 5.77 -0.40
N PHE A 108 -14.47 6.17 -1.35
CA PHE A 108 -13.04 6.39 -1.19
C PHE A 108 -12.24 5.17 -0.73
N GLY A 109 -12.71 3.95 -1.01
CA GLY A 109 -12.06 2.71 -0.60
C GLY A 109 -11.48 1.89 -1.77
N PHE A 110 -10.48 1.05 -1.48
CA PHE A 110 -10.00 0.07 -2.46
C PHE A 110 -10.91 -1.18 -2.52
N ASN A 111 -11.00 -1.79 -3.71
CA ASN A 111 -11.58 -3.13 -3.83
C ASN A 111 -10.61 -4.17 -3.24
N ALA A 112 -10.99 -4.77 -2.10
CA ALA A 112 -10.14 -5.71 -1.36
C ALA A 112 -9.73 -6.95 -2.17
N GLN A 113 -10.63 -7.51 -2.98
CA GLN A 113 -10.33 -8.70 -3.78
C GLN A 113 -9.34 -8.38 -4.89
N GLN A 114 -9.55 -7.28 -5.62
CA GLN A 114 -8.66 -6.87 -6.70
C GLN A 114 -7.27 -6.48 -6.16
N LEU A 115 -7.22 -5.80 -5.01
CA LEU A 115 -5.96 -5.47 -4.36
C LEU A 115 -5.25 -6.74 -3.90
N LEU A 116 -5.96 -7.68 -3.24
CA LEU A 116 -5.39 -8.96 -2.82
C LEU A 116 -4.76 -9.72 -3.99
N MET A 117 -5.45 -9.84 -5.12
CA MET A 117 -4.94 -10.54 -6.31
C MET A 117 -3.68 -9.87 -6.85
N ALA A 118 -3.65 -8.53 -6.88
CA ALA A 118 -2.50 -7.79 -7.37
C ALA A 118 -1.30 -7.89 -6.44
N LEU A 119 -1.51 -7.84 -5.12
CA LEU A 119 -0.46 -7.99 -4.13
C LEU A 119 0.11 -9.41 -4.12
N ASP A 120 -0.75 -10.42 -4.24
CA ASP A 120 -0.30 -11.81 -4.31
C ASP A 120 0.59 -12.03 -5.53
N ALA A 121 0.15 -11.56 -6.71
CA ALA A 121 0.92 -11.63 -7.95
C ALA A 121 2.24 -10.84 -7.85
N ALA A 122 2.22 -9.63 -7.28
CA ALA A 122 3.39 -8.76 -7.19
C ALA A 122 4.42 -9.22 -6.15
N THR A 123 4.03 -10.08 -5.21
CA THR A 123 4.89 -10.54 -4.11
C THR A 123 5.10 -12.05 -4.10
N ALA A 124 4.66 -12.74 -5.14
CA ALA A 124 4.83 -14.18 -5.29
C ALA A 124 6.31 -14.54 -5.08
N PRO A 125 6.62 -15.57 -4.28
CA PRO A 125 7.99 -16.02 -4.12
C PRO A 125 8.54 -16.41 -5.49
N VAL A 126 9.69 -15.83 -5.86
CA VAL A 126 10.42 -16.28 -7.05
C VAL A 126 10.83 -17.71 -6.78
N ALA A 127 10.30 -18.66 -7.56
CA ALA A 127 10.72 -20.05 -7.48
C ALA A 127 12.23 -20.10 -7.75
N HIS A 128 13.03 -20.32 -6.70
CA HIS A 128 14.40 -20.77 -6.90
C HIS A 128 14.30 -22.18 -7.47
N ASN A 129 14.52 -22.32 -8.77
CA ASN A 129 14.70 -23.63 -9.38
C ASN A 129 15.99 -24.24 -8.81
N VAL A 130 15.86 -25.12 -7.83
CA VAL A 130 16.96 -25.90 -7.22
C VAL A 130 17.53 -26.95 -8.19
N SER A 131 17.15 -26.93 -9.48
CA SER A 131 17.53 -27.95 -10.45
C SER A 131 18.91 -27.81 -11.07
N ASP A 132 19.60 -26.67 -10.96
CA ASP A 132 20.91 -26.50 -11.61
C ASP A 132 22.12 -26.96 -10.78
N ASP A 133 21.98 -27.21 -9.47
CA ASP A 133 23.14 -27.54 -8.61
C ASP A 133 23.33 -29.05 -8.35
N LEU A 134 22.38 -29.89 -8.80
CA LEU A 134 22.49 -31.35 -8.70
C LEU A 134 23.18 -31.99 -9.93
N GLY A 135 23.38 -31.24 -11.02
CA GLY A 135 24.06 -31.71 -12.22
C GLY A 135 25.59 -31.70 -12.12
N LEU A 136 26.19 -30.90 -11.23
CA LEU A 136 27.64 -30.73 -11.13
C LEU A 136 28.34 -31.61 -10.08
N ARG A 137 27.59 -32.33 -9.23
CA ARG A 137 28.17 -33.10 -8.11
C ARG A 137 28.28 -34.61 -8.35
N ILE A 138 27.90 -35.11 -9.53
CA ILE A 138 27.96 -36.55 -9.86
C ILE A 138 29.17 -36.89 -10.77
N ALA A 139 29.99 -35.92 -11.14
CA ALA A 139 31.17 -36.11 -11.99
C ALA A 139 32.47 -35.62 -11.33
N ALA A 140 32.83 -36.20 -10.18
CA ALA A 140 34.16 -36.07 -9.58
C ALA A 140 34.55 -37.35 -8.83
#